data_AF-A0A960QCD7-F1
#
_entry.id   AF-A0A960QCD7-F1
#
_cell.length_a   1.000
_cell.length_b   1.000
_cell.length_c   1.000
_cell.angle_alpha   90.00
_cell.angle_beta   90.00
_cell.angle_gamma   90.00
#
_symmetry.space_group_name_H-M   'P 1'
#
loop_
_entity.id
_entity.type
_entity.pdbx_description
1 polymer ?
#
loop_
_entity_poly.entity_id
_entity_poly.type
_entity_poly.pdbx_seq_one_letter_code
_entity_poly.pdbx_strand_id
1 'polypeptide(L)'
;PPAAPKGRRSFLITGTQTAGLACIGVGDLCVVERYDARANRATSHGLVLPSSESLTHGAVYDLGPQIRFVFHGHGPVLWRRARELRIPVSDPRVAYGTPEMAAEVQRLFRSGTLGETQIFAMGGHEDGIVVYGRSAEEAGQILLRYLARAYESQCAADRGLCRTDL
;
A
#
# COMPACT_ATOMS: atom_id res chain seq x y z
N PRO A 1 -4.99 -16.95 -10.13
CA PRO A 1 -6.18 -17.03 -9.25
C PRO A 1 -5.80 -16.68 -7.80
N PRO A 2 -6.73 -16.21 -6.94
CA PRO A 2 -6.42 -15.84 -5.55
C PRO A 2 -5.86 -16.99 -4.71
N ALA A 3 -6.20 -18.23 -5.04
CA ALA A 3 -5.67 -19.45 -4.43
C ALA A 3 -4.34 -19.92 -5.04
N ALA A 4 -3.75 -19.20 -6.00
CA ALA A 4 -2.46 -19.56 -6.57
C ALA A 4 -1.36 -19.53 -5.49
N PRO A 5 -0.27 -20.29 -5.70
CA PRO A 5 0.90 -20.23 -4.83
C PRO A 5 1.42 -18.81 -4.67
N LYS A 6 2.08 -18.57 -3.54
CA LYS A 6 2.80 -17.32 -3.28
C LYS A 6 3.74 -16.95 -4.44
N GLY A 7 3.80 -15.68 -4.80
CA GLY A 7 4.53 -15.20 -5.97
C GLY A 7 3.84 -15.44 -7.32
N ARG A 8 2.76 -16.23 -7.39
CA ARG A 8 2.07 -16.60 -8.65
C ARG A 8 0.61 -16.14 -8.70
N ARG A 9 0.20 -15.29 -7.77
CA ARG A 9 -1.12 -14.64 -7.77
C ARG A 9 -1.06 -13.48 -8.75
N SER A 10 -1.71 -13.62 -9.90
CA SER A 10 -1.75 -12.56 -10.89
C SER A 10 -2.68 -11.43 -10.46
N PHE A 11 -2.29 -10.19 -10.72
CA PHE A 11 -3.06 -9.00 -10.37
C PHE A 11 -2.87 -7.87 -11.39
N LEU A 12 -3.87 -7.00 -11.49
CA LEU A 12 -3.80 -5.76 -12.27
C LEU A 12 -3.14 -4.68 -11.40
N ILE A 13 -2.26 -3.88 -11.98
CA ILE A 13 -1.60 -2.76 -11.30
C ILE A 13 -1.45 -1.58 -12.25
N THR A 14 -1.40 -0.38 -11.68
CA THR A 14 -1.03 0.83 -12.41
C THR A 14 0.39 0.74 -12.94
N GLY A 15 0.61 1.38 -14.08
CA GLY A 15 1.93 1.54 -14.65
C GLY A 15 2.85 2.36 -13.75
N THR A 16 4.15 2.27 -14.02
CA THR A 16 5.10 3.23 -13.47
C THR A 16 4.79 4.65 -13.98
N GLN A 17 5.14 5.66 -13.20
CA GLN A 17 5.01 7.09 -13.57
C GLN A 17 3.57 7.55 -13.90
N THR A 18 2.54 6.85 -13.40
CA THR A 18 1.13 7.29 -13.50
C THR A 18 0.73 8.28 -12.41
N ALA A 19 1.66 8.66 -11.52
CA ALA A 19 1.41 9.63 -10.46
C ALA A 19 1.06 11.00 -11.07
N GLY A 20 -0.01 11.62 -10.58
CA GLY A 20 -0.49 12.92 -11.06
C GLY A 20 -1.48 12.87 -12.22
N LEU A 21 -1.81 11.69 -12.75
CA LEU A 21 -2.92 11.55 -13.70
C LEU A 21 -4.26 11.72 -12.96
N ALA A 22 -5.08 12.65 -13.43
CA ALA A 22 -6.42 12.88 -12.89
C ALA A 22 -7.38 11.70 -13.18
N CYS A 23 -7.16 11.04 -14.31
CA CYS A 23 -7.91 9.88 -14.75
C CYS A 23 -6.92 8.81 -15.21
N ILE A 24 -7.13 7.56 -14.79
CA ILE A 24 -6.42 6.39 -15.31
C ILE A 24 -7.38 5.56 -16.16
N GLY A 25 -6.90 5.08 -17.29
CA GLY A 25 -7.61 4.17 -18.19
C GLY A 25 -6.98 2.80 -18.25
N VAL A 26 -7.56 1.89 -19.05
CA VAL A 26 -7.03 0.53 -19.26
C VAL A 26 -5.60 0.57 -19.83
N GLY A 27 -5.26 1.61 -20.61
CA GLY A 27 -3.91 1.81 -21.14
C GLY A 27 -2.85 2.10 -20.09
N ASP A 28 -3.25 2.59 -18.91
CA ASP A 28 -2.35 2.92 -17.80
C ASP A 28 -2.18 1.74 -16.82
N LEU A 29 -2.73 0.58 -17.16
CA LEU A 29 -2.69 -0.63 -16.34
C LEU A 29 -1.92 -1.74 -17.06
N CYS A 30 -1.31 -2.61 -16.27
CA CYS A 30 -0.75 -3.85 -16.76
C CYS A 30 -1.04 -4.99 -15.78
N VAL A 31 -0.91 -6.23 -16.25
CA VAL A 31 -1.10 -7.42 -15.43
C VAL A 31 0.27 -7.92 -15.00
N VAL A 32 0.50 -8.04 -13.70
CA VAL A 32 1.60 -8.81 -13.14
C VAL A 32 1.15 -10.27 -13.07
N GLU A 33 1.81 -11.16 -13.81
CA GLU A 33 1.48 -12.59 -13.81
C GLU A 33 2.04 -13.30 -12.59
N ARG A 34 3.29 -12.94 -12.25
CA ARG A 34 4.08 -13.49 -11.15
C ARG A 34 5.15 -12.50 -10.73
N TYR A 35 5.62 -12.63 -9.50
CA TYR A 35 6.75 -11.89 -8.97
C TYR A 35 7.65 -12.81 -8.14
N ASP A 36 8.92 -12.44 -8.06
CA ASP A 36 9.92 -13.05 -7.20
C ASP A 36 10.54 -11.94 -6.35
N ALA A 37 10.16 -11.90 -5.08
CA ALA A 37 10.68 -10.93 -4.13
C ALA A 37 12.19 -11.06 -3.95
N ARG A 38 12.74 -12.29 -3.92
CA ARG A 38 14.17 -12.51 -3.70
C ARG A 38 15.01 -12.07 -4.88
N ALA A 39 14.53 -12.33 -6.09
CA ALA A 39 15.20 -11.92 -7.31
C ALA A 39 14.95 -10.45 -7.68
N ASN A 40 14.13 -9.72 -6.90
CA ASN A 40 13.66 -8.37 -7.20
C ASN A 40 13.03 -8.24 -8.61
N ARG A 41 12.16 -9.18 -9.01
CA ARG A 41 11.62 -9.26 -10.37
C ARG A 41 10.12 -9.47 -10.42
N ALA A 42 9.47 -8.80 -11.36
CA ALA A 42 8.09 -9.09 -11.77
C ALA A 42 8.07 -9.49 -13.25
N THR A 43 7.19 -10.44 -13.60
CA THR A 43 6.83 -10.72 -14.98
C THR A 43 5.44 -10.16 -15.22
N SER A 44 5.32 -9.26 -16.19
CA SER A 44 4.06 -8.58 -16.50
C SER A 44 3.84 -8.51 -18.01
N HIS A 45 2.58 -8.29 -18.38
CA HIS A 45 2.18 -7.97 -19.75
C HIS A 45 1.14 -6.84 -19.73
N GLY A 46 1.14 -6.03 -20.78
CA GLY A 46 0.29 -4.83 -20.90
C GLY A 46 0.97 -3.76 -21.74
N LEU A 47 0.34 -2.60 -21.83
CA LEU A 47 0.85 -1.47 -22.62
C LEU A 47 1.87 -0.61 -21.86
N VAL A 48 2.01 -0.83 -20.55
CA VAL A 48 2.90 -0.10 -19.65
C VAL A 48 3.76 -1.03 -18.82
N LEU A 49 4.91 -0.53 -18.37
CA LEU A 49 5.71 -1.18 -17.35
C LEU A 49 4.98 -1.12 -16.00
N PRO A 50 5.05 -2.17 -15.17
CA PRO A 50 4.34 -2.21 -13.90
C PRO A 50 4.94 -1.21 -12.91
N SER A 51 4.13 -0.77 -11.94
CA SER A 51 4.60 0.07 -10.83
C SER A 51 5.88 -0.51 -10.19
N SER A 52 6.79 0.38 -9.78
CA SER A 52 7.99 0.04 -9.01
C SER A 52 7.65 -0.71 -7.71
N GLU A 53 6.43 -0.56 -7.20
CA GLU A 53 5.94 -1.20 -5.97
C GLU A 53 5.21 -2.52 -6.20
N SER A 54 5.28 -3.10 -7.39
CA SER A 54 4.60 -4.37 -7.71
C SER A 54 4.94 -5.50 -6.74
N LEU A 55 6.17 -5.54 -6.23
CA LEU A 55 6.58 -6.56 -5.26
C LEU A 55 5.90 -6.36 -3.90
N THR A 56 5.71 -5.12 -3.45
CA THR A 56 4.95 -4.80 -2.24
C THR A 56 3.49 -5.23 -2.39
N HIS A 57 2.85 -4.90 -3.52
CA HIS A 57 1.49 -5.35 -3.83
C HIS A 57 1.38 -6.88 -3.83
N GLY A 58 2.30 -7.56 -4.51
CA GLY A 58 2.37 -9.01 -4.52
C GLY A 58 2.50 -9.60 -3.11
N ALA A 59 3.41 -9.04 -2.29
CA ALA A 59 3.63 -9.48 -0.91
C ALA A 59 2.39 -9.32 -0.03
N VAL A 60 1.60 -8.28 -0.25
CA VAL A 60 0.31 -8.05 0.42
C VAL A 60 -0.73 -9.08 -0.06
N TYR A 61 -0.86 -9.30 -1.37
CA TYR A 61 -1.77 -10.34 -1.89
C TYR A 61 -1.42 -11.73 -1.35
N ASP A 62 -0.14 -12.01 -1.09
CA ASP A 62 0.34 -13.27 -0.54
C ASP A 62 0.05 -13.48 0.96
N LEU A 63 -0.47 -12.46 1.67
CA LEU A 63 -0.90 -12.59 3.07
C LEU A 63 -2.15 -13.46 3.20
N GLY A 64 -3.05 -13.45 2.21
CA GLY A 64 -4.25 -14.27 2.25
C GLY A 64 -5.11 -14.20 0.98
N PRO A 65 -5.79 -15.30 0.60
CA PRO A 65 -6.60 -15.36 -0.62
C PRO A 65 -7.85 -14.45 -0.59
N GLN A 66 -8.25 -13.98 0.59
CA GLN A 66 -9.33 -13.02 0.78
C GLN A 66 -8.97 -11.60 0.35
N ILE A 67 -7.68 -11.27 0.23
CA ILE A 67 -7.24 -9.93 -0.15
C ILE A 67 -7.38 -9.78 -1.66
N ARG A 68 -8.21 -8.83 -2.09
CA ARG A 68 -8.54 -8.63 -3.50
C ARG A 68 -8.23 -7.22 -4.01
N PHE A 69 -7.85 -6.31 -3.11
CA PHE A 69 -7.52 -4.95 -3.48
C PHE A 69 -6.43 -4.37 -2.58
N VAL A 70 -5.50 -3.63 -3.17
CA VAL A 70 -4.40 -2.92 -2.49
C VAL A 70 -4.33 -1.50 -3.06
N PHE A 71 -4.44 -0.52 -2.19
CA PHE A 71 -4.04 0.87 -2.47
C PHE A 71 -2.63 1.09 -1.96
N HIS A 72 -1.80 1.69 -2.80
CA HIS A 72 -0.63 2.43 -2.37
C HIS A 72 -0.84 3.89 -2.74
N GLY A 73 -0.52 4.80 -1.83
CA GLY A 73 -0.55 6.23 -2.09
C GLY A 73 0.26 7.01 -1.07
N HIS A 74 0.38 8.32 -1.31
CA HIS A 74 1.12 9.23 -0.46
C HIS A 74 0.16 10.02 0.44
N GLY A 75 0.20 9.75 1.74
CA GLY A 75 -0.63 10.38 2.76
C GLY A 75 0.22 10.99 3.87
N PRO A 76 0.74 12.22 3.71
CA PRO A 76 1.70 12.79 4.66
C PRO A 76 1.17 12.92 6.09
N VAL A 77 -0.11 13.26 6.23
CA VAL A 77 -0.79 13.34 7.54
C VAL A 77 -0.87 11.99 8.24
N LEU A 78 -1.08 10.90 7.49
CA LEU A 78 -1.12 9.55 8.04
C LEU A 78 0.27 9.09 8.46
N TRP A 79 1.26 9.32 7.59
CA TRP A 79 2.63 8.86 7.81
C TRP A 79 3.25 9.53 9.04
N ARG A 80 3.17 10.86 9.14
CA ARG A 80 3.68 11.61 10.31
C ARG A 80 3.00 11.20 11.61
N ARG A 81 1.73 10.79 11.56
CA ARG A 81 0.93 10.39 12.73
C ARG A 81 0.81 8.88 12.91
N ALA A 82 1.57 8.07 12.16
CA ALA A 82 1.42 6.62 12.16
C ALA A 82 1.52 6.02 13.58
N ARG A 83 2.47 6.52 14.38
CA ARG A 83 2.65 6.09 15.78
C ARG A 83 1.44 6.42 16.65
N GLU A 84 0.91 7.64 16.56
CA GLU A 84 -0.27 8.09 17.32
C GLU A 84 -1.51 7.26 16.96
N LEU A 85 -1.67 6.99 15.67
CA LEU A 85 -2.79 6.23 15.11
C LEU A 85 -2.66 4.71 15.31
N ARG A 86 -1.51 4.25 15.84
CA ARG A 86 -1.12 2.83 15.95
C ARG A 86 -1.15 2.11 14.59
N ILE A 87 -0.77 2.82 13.53
CA ILE A 87 -0.51 2.23 12.22
C ILE A 87 0.84 1.49 12.30
N PRO A 88 0.92 0.19 11.96
CA PRO A 88 2.19 -0.52 11.83
C PRO A 88 3.11 0.18 10.83
N VAL A 89 4.41 0.25 11.15
CA VAL A 89 5.41 0.94 10.32
C VAL A 89 6.53 -0.03 9.98
N SER A 90 6.91 -0.12 8.70
CA SER A 90 8.10 -0.87 8.28
C SER A 90 9.39 -0.21 8.78
N ASP A 91 10.50 -0.94 8.76
CA ASP A 91 11.81 -0.42 9.15
C ASP A 91 12.17 0.82 8.28
N PRO A 92 12.56 1.95 8.90
CA PRO A 92 12.92 3.17 8.17
C PRO A 92 14.13 3.03 7.25
N ARG A 93 14.94 1.97 7.42
CA ARG A 93 16.10 1.67 6.57
C ARG A 93 15.72 0.90 5.30
N VAL A 94 14.48 0.44 5.19
CA VAL A 94 13.99 -0.36 4.07
C VAL A 94 13.30 0.54 3.05
N ALA A 95 13.96 0.74 1.90
CA ALA A 95 13.44 1.55 0.81
C ALA A 95 12.29 0.84 0.06
N TYR A 96 11.45 1.63 -0.61
CA TYR A 96 10.40 1.10 -1.49
C TYR A 96 10.99 0.34 -2.69
N GLY A 97 10.18 -0.56 -3.29
CA GLY A 97 10.60 -1.33 -4.46
C GLY A 97 11.73 -2.34 -4.21
N THR A 98 12.01 -2.67 -2.94
CA THR A 98 13.07 -3.60 -2.56
C THR A 98 12.53 -4.96 -2.12
N PRO A 99 13.33 -6.05 -2.25
CA PRO A 99 13.03 -7.35 -1.62
C PRO A 99 12.75 -7.24 -0.12
N GLU A 100 13.49 -6.38 0.57
CA GLU A 100 13.37 -6.14 2.00
C GLU A 100 12.00 -5.57 2.35
N MET A 101 11.42 -4.70 1.51
CA MET A 101 10.07 -4.18 1.73
C MET A 101 9.02 -5.29 1.68
N ALA A 102 9.15 -6.24 0.74
CA ALA A 102 8.26 -7.41 0.69
C ALA A 102 8.41 -8.30 1.94
N ALA A 103 9.61 -8.40 2.51
CA ALA A 103 9.83 -9.09 3.78
C ALA A 103 9.21 -8.35 4.97
N GLU A 104 9.28 -7.02 4.99
CA GLU A 104 8.67 -6.17 6.01
C GLU A 104 7.15 -6.33 6.05
N VAL A 105 6.48 -6.44 4.90
CA VAL A 105 5.03 -6.75 4.83
C VAL A 105 4.72 -8.04 5.60
N GLN A 106 5.51 -9.09 5.40
CA GLN A 106 5.32 -10.37 6.10
C GLN A 106 5.61 -10.25 7.59
N ARG A 107 6.65 -9.49 7.99
CA ARG A 107 6.98 -9.24 9.40
C ARG A 107 5.83 -8.52 10.10
N LEU A 108 5.37 -7.40 9.54
CA LEU A 108 4.27 -6.60 10.08
C LEU A 108 2.98 -7.40 10.25
N PHE A 109 2.70 -8.32 9.32
CA PHE A 109 1.55 -9.22 9.40
C PHE A 109 1.67 -10.28 10.50
N ARG A 110 2.84 -10.91 10.66
CA ARG A 110 3.02 -12.02 11.61
C ARG A 110 3.22 -11.56 13.05
N SER A 111 3.91 -10.44 13.25
CA SER A 111 4.35 -10.00 14.58
C SER A 111 3.68 -8.70 15.03
N GLY A 112 2.65 -8.25 14.32
CA GLY A 112 2.02 -6.96 14.57
C GLY A 112 0.52 -7.01 14.34
N THR A 113 -0.08 -5.83 14.31
CA THR A 113 -1.53 -5.66 14.16
C THR A 113 -1.97 -5.54 12.71
N LEU A 114 -1.07 -5.76 11.73
CA LEU A 114 -1.37 -5.49 10.32
C LEU A 114 -2.54 -6.33 9.79
N GLY A 115 -2.74 -7.55 10.27
CA GLY A 115 -3.90 -8.36 9.89
C GLY A 115 -5.24 -7.78 10.35
N GLU A 116 -5.23 -6.99 11.43
CA GLU A 116 -6.42 -6.35 12.01
C GLU A 116 -6.61 -4.93 11.47
N THR A 117 -5.52 -4.16 11.34
CA THR A 117 -5.58 -2.77 10.87
C THR A 117 -5.75 -2.66 9.37
N GLN A 118 -5.19 -3.63 8.62
CA GLN A 118 -5.20 -3.67 7.16
C GLN A 118 -4.58 -2.43 6.48
N ILE A 119 -3.79 -1.67 7.23
CA ILE A 119 -3.02 -0.50 6.81
C ILE A 119 -1.63 -0.56 7.42
N PHE A 120 -0.61 -0.13 6.68
CA PHE A 120 0.72 0.15 7.21
C PHE A 120 1.33 1.39 6.55
N ALA A 121 2.26 2.03 7.27
CA ALA A 121 3.10 3.10 6.76
C ALA A 121 4.48 2.55 6.40
N MET A 122 5.07 3.11 5.34
CA MET A 122 6.36 2.71 4.83
C MET A 122 7.45 3.57 5.46
N GLY A 123 8.22 3.02 6.40
CA GLY A 123 9.19 3.80 7.17
C GLY A 123 10.27 4.44 6.29
N GLY A 124 10.81 3.70 5.32
CA GLY A 124 11.85 4.18 4.39
C GLY A 124 11.30 4.80 3.10
N HIS A 125 10.02 5.15 3.07
CA HIS A 125 9.38 5.82 1.95
C HIS A 125 8.42 6.89 2.48
N GLU A 126 8.90 8.13 2.53
CA GLU A 126 8.16 9.25 3.10
C GLU A 126 6.76 9.36 2.50
N ASP A 127 5.79 9.56 3.39
CA ASP A 127 4.36 9.64 3.10
C ASP A 127 3.73 8.35 2.54
N GLY A 128 4.51 7.28 2.32
CA GLY A 128 4.04 6.02 1.77
C GLY A 128 3.08 5.30 2.70
N ILE A 129 1.84 5.11 2.24
CA ILE A 129 0.78 4.37 2.93
C ILE A 129 0.29 3.24 2.03
N VAL A 130 0.12 2.06 2.61
CA VAL A 130 -0.48 0.91 1.92
C VAL A 130 -1.69 0.43 2.72
N VAL A 131 -2.81 0.26 2.02
CA VAL A 131 -4.08 -0.23 2.57
C VAL A 131 -4.61 -1.37 1.73
N TYR A 132 -5.19 -2.40 2.34
CA TYR A 132 -5.70 -3.54 1.60
C TYR A 132 -7.03 -4.07 2.15
N GLY A 133 -7.78 -4.79 1.32
CA GLY A 133 -9.08 -5.33 1.71
C GLY A 133 -9.63 -6.37 0.76
N ARG A 134 -10.82 -6.88 1.09
CA ARG A 134 -11.57 -7.82 0.23
C ARG A 134 -12.19 -7.16 -1.00
N SER A 135 -12.27 -5.83 -1.01
CA SER A 135 -12.74 -5.01 -2.13
C SER A 135 -12.08 -3.63 -2.09
N ALA A 136 -12.19 -2.88 -3.19
CA ALA A 136 -11.78 -1.48 -3.22
C ALA A 136 -12.53 -0.64 -2.19
N GLU A 137 -13.83 -0.92 -2.00
CA GLU A 137 -14.66 -0.24 -1.01
C GLU A 137 -14.16 -0.47 0.42
N GLU A 138 -13.85 -1.71 0.79
CA GLU A 138 -13.33 -2.02 2.13
C GLU A 138 -11.98 -1.33 2.38
N ALA A 139 -11.04 -1.45 1.44
CA ALA A 139 -9.74 -0.79 1.56
C ALA A 139 -9.89 0.74 1.64
N GLY A 140 -10.81 1.31 0.86
CA GLY A 140 -11.13 2.74 0.88
C GLY A 140 -11.73 3.18 2.22
N GLN A 141 -12.66 2.42 2.79
CA GLN A 141 -13.24 2.72 4.10
C GLN A 141 -12.20 2.70 5.22
N ILE A 142 -11.25 1.74 5.18
CA ILE A 142 -10.12 1.70 6.11
C ILE A 142 -9.29 2.98 5.98
N LEU A 143 -8.88 3.33 4.75
CA LEU A 143 -8.09 4.53 4.48
C LEU A 143 -8.79 5.80 5.00
N LEU A 144 -10.08 5.98 4.66
CA LEU A 144 -10.88 7.14 5.07
C LEU A 144 -11.03 7.23 6.59
N ARG A 145 -11.21 6.10 7.29
CA ARG A 145 -11.28 6.07 8.76
C ARG A 145 -9.98 6.56 9.40
N TYR A 146 -8.82 6.12 8.87
CA TYR A 146 -7.54 6.56 9.38
C TYR A 146 -7.26 8.03 9.03
N LEU A 147 -7.66 8.50 7.84
CA LEU A 147 -7.56 9.91 7.47
C LEU A 147 -8.38 10.80 8.41
N ALA A 148 -9.63 10.44 8.69
CA ALA A 148 -10.48 11.19 9.62
C ALA A 148 -9.84 11.32 11.00
N ARG A 149 -9.31 10.22 11.56
CA ARG A 149 -8.59 10.21 12.85
C ARG A 149 -7.30 11.03 12.81
N ALA A 150 -6.58 11.01 11.69
CA ALA A 150 -5.35 11.76 11.52
C ALA A 150 -5.61 13.28 11.49
N TYR A 151 -6.64 13.70 10.76
CA TYR A 151 -7.05 15.11 10.72
C TYR A 151 -7.66 15.57 12.04
N GLU A 152 -8.43 14.73 12.74
CA GLU A 152 -8.90 15.02 14.10
C GLU A 152 -7.71 15.28 15.04
N SER A 153 -6.70 14.40 15.04
CA SER A 153 -5.47 14.58 15.83
C SER A 153 -4.70 15.85 15.44
N GLN A 154 -4.65 16.17 14.14
CA GLN A 154 -4.03 17.39 13.63
C GLN A 154 -4.77 18.64 14.14
N CYS A 155 -6.09 18.72 14.00
CA CYS A 155 -6.86 19.88 14.47
C CYS A 155 -6.74 20.07 15.99
N ALA A 156 -6.70 18.97 16.75
CA ALA A 156 -6.50 19.02 18.20
C ALA A 156 -5.13 19.60 18.58
N ALA A 157 -4.07 19.21 17.86
CA ALA A 157 -2.73 19.76 18.06
C ALA A 157 -2.64 21.26 17.71
N ASP A 158 -3.39 21.69 16.68
CA ASP A 158 -3.37 23.06 16.15
C ASP A 158 -4.32 24.03 16.88
N ARG A 159 -4.99 23.58 17.96
CA ARG A 159 -5.89 24.39 18.82
C ARG A 159 -7.05 25.10 18.09
N GLY A 160 -7.58 24.56 16.98
CA GLY A 160 -8.70 25.18 16.24
C GLY A 160 -9.19 24.41 15.02
N LEU A 161 -10.33 24.85 14.46
CA LEU A 161 -10.95 24.28 13.25
C LEU A 161 -9.96 24.30 12.08
N CYS A 162 -9.62 23.12 11.55
CA CYS A 162 -8.64 22.96 10.47
C CYS A 162 -9.01 23.82 9.25
N ARG A 163 -8.11 24.74 8.85
CA ARG A 163 -8.06 25.23 7.48
C ARG A 163 -7.47 24.12 6.62
N THR A 164 -8.32 23.41 5.89
CA THR A 164 -7.86 22.59 4.77
C THR A 164 -7.61 23.54 3.61
N ASP A 165 -6.39 24.03 3.48
CA ASP A 165 -5.94 24.64 2.22
C ASP A 165 -5.79 23.47 1.23
N LEU A 166 -6.87 23.19 0.50
CA LEU A 166 -6.92 22.24 -0.62
C LEU A 166 -6.28 22.85 -1.87
#